data_AF-A0A2G8L0M2-F1
#
_entry.id   AF-A0A2G8L0M2-F1
#
_cell.length_a   1.000
_cell.length_b   1.000
_cell.length_c   1.000
_cell.angle_alpha   90.00
_cell.angle_beta   90.00
_cell.angle_gamma   90.00
#
_symmetry.space_group_name_H-M   'P 1'
#
loop_
_entity.id
_entity.type
_entity.pdbx_description
1 polymer ?
#
loop_
_entity_poly.entity_id
_entity_poly.type
_entity_poly.pdbx_seq_one_letter_code
_entity_poly.pdbx_strand_id
1 'polypeptide(L)'
;MLPESIFSEISSSSVKQLLEKNEIQYESHQMPDVIDITNCFDPENKEGQLLLDFLMHVSQFRKTAPSDLVNAVLDGIGSPDFSTKEDGKVIVYGTADTIVIKKFSGNVQK
;
A
#
# COMPACT_ATOMS: atom_id res chain seq x y z
N MET A 1 6.40 4.90 -21.30
CA MET A 1 5.84 5.83 -20.29
C MET A 1 4.87 5.05 -19.45
N LEU A 2 5.13 4.92 -18.15
CA LEU A 2 4.12 4.46 -17.22
C LEU A 2 3.07 5.58 -17.12
N PRO A 3 1.76 5.28 -17.17
CA PRO A 3 0.74 6.31 -17.08
C PRO A 3 0.86 7.05 -15.74
N GLU A 4 0.76 8.38 -15.78
CA GLU A 4 0.84 9.29 -14.62
C GLU A 4 -0.16 8.97 -13.48
N SER A 5 -1.06 7.99 -13.67
CA SER A 5 -2.14 7.67 -12.74
C SER A 5 -1.91 6.47 -11.80
N ILE A 6 -0.76 5.79 -11.84
CA ILE A 6 -0.51 4.67 -10.90
C ILE A 6 -0.10 5.20 -9.51
N PHE A 7 0.51 6.39 -9.45
CA PHE A 7 1.03 7.01 -8.23
C PHE A 7 0.21 8.20 -7.73
N SER A 8 -1.07 8.34 -8.14
CA SER A 8 -2.01 9.16 -7.37
C SER A 8 -2.35 8.43 -6.08
N GLU A 9 -1.35 8.19 -5.24
CA GLU A 9 -1.49 7.46 -3.98
C GLU A 9 -2.30 8.33 -3.03
N ILE A 10 -3.62 8.15 -3.11
CA ILE A 10 -4.54 8.64 -2.09
C ILE A 10 -4.22 7.84 -0.84
N SER A 11 -3.59 8.48 0.12
CA SER A 11 -3.36 7.92 1.45
C SER A 11 -4.34 8.52 2.45
N SER A 12 -4.31 8.00 3.68
CA SER A 12 -5.04 8.59 4.80
C SER A 12 -4.71 10.07 5.00
N SER A 13 -3.48 10.50 4.69
CA SER A 13 -3.06 11.90 4.72
C SER A 13 -3.89 12.78 3.78
N SER A 14 -4.22 12.28 2.59
CA SER A 14 -5.08 13.00 1.64
C SER A 14 -6.49 13.18 2.19
N VAL A 15 -7.03 12.16 2.86
CA VAL A 15 -8.35 12.23 3.51
C VAL A 15 -8.32 13.19 4.69
N LYS A 16 -7.31 13.12 5.56
CA LYS A 16 -7.11 14.01 6.71
C LYS A 16 -7.02 15.48 6.29
N GLN A 17 -6.23 15.79 5.27
CA GLN A 17 -6.13 17.14 4.69
C GLN A 17 -7.48 17.66 4.20
N LEU A 18 -8.29 16.80 3.57
CA LEU A 18 -9.63 17.18 3.11
C LEU A 18 -10.56 17.48 4.29
N LEU A 19 -10.53 16.66 5.34
CA LEU A 19 -11.36 16.86 6.53
C LEU A 19 -10.99 18.15 7.26
N GLU A 20 -9.70 18.41 7.42
CA GLU A 20 -9.16 19.65 8.01
C GLU A 20 -9.57 20.89 7.21
N LYS A 21 -9.43 20.83 5.88
CA LYS A 21 -9.84 21.92 4.98
C LYS A 21 -11.33 22.27 5.08
N ASN A 22 -12.17 21.29 5.39
CA ASN A 22 -13.62 21.46 5.51
C ASN A 22 -14.09 21.58 6.98
N GLU A 23 -13.17 21.71 7.94
CA GLU A 23 -13.46 21.80 9.37
C GLU A 23 -14.34 20.64 9.90
N ILE A 24 -14.20 19.45 9.29
CA ILE A 24 -14.94 18.24 9.68
C ILE A 24 -14.19 17.53 10.80
N GLN A 25 -14.87 17.32 11.92
CA GLN A 25 -14.30 16.58 13.05
C GLN A 25 -14.16 15.08 12.74
N TYR A 26 -12.97 14.55 13.03
CA TYR A 26 -12.66 13.13 12.86
C TYR A 26 -11.75 12.62 13.98
N GLU A 27 -11.73 11.30 14.16
CA GLU A 27 -10.73 10.56 14.91
C GLU A 27 -9.95 9.66 13.95
N SER A 28 -8.65 9.47 14.19
CA SER A 28 -7.81 8.61 13.36
C SER A 28 -7.06 7.63 14.25
N HIS A 29 -7.10 6.35 13.87
CA HIS A 29 -6.40 5.28 14.57
C HIS A 29 -5.51 4.54 13.58
N GLN A 30 -4.21 4.58 13.83
CA GLN A 30 -3.24 3.86 13.03
C GLN A 30 -3.10 2.43 13.55
N MET A 31 -3.14 1.46 12.64
CA MET A 31 -2.97 0.04 12.91
C MET A 31 -1.81 -0.49 12.08
N PRO A 32 -0.98 -1.42 12.60
CA PRO A 32 0.03 -2.10 11.80
C PRO A 32 -0.62 -2.84 10.64
N ASP A 33 -0.02 -2.73 9.45
CA ASP A 33 -0.40 -3.51 8.27
C ASP A 33 0.85 -4.24 7.78
N VAL A 34 0.92 -5.54 8.02
CA VAL A 34 2.14 -6.33 7.87
C VAL A 34 1.95 -7.35 6.76
N ILE A 35 2.86 -7.36 5.80
CA ILE A 35 2.80 -8.25 4.64
C ILE A 35 4.07 -9.11 4.60
N ASP A 36 3.90 -10.43 4.67
CA ASP A 36 4.96 -11.40 4.43
C ASP A 36 5.14 -11.57 2.91
N ILE A 37 6.23 -10.99 2.37
CA ILE A 37 6.55 -11.02 0.94
C ILE A 37 7.60 -12.10 0.61
N THR A 38 7.89 -13.03 1.53
CA THR A 38 8.95 -14.04 1.34
C THR A 38 8.75 -14.85 0.05
N ASN A 39 7.52 -15.29 -0.19
CA ASN A 39 7.19 -16.08 -1.38
C ASN A 39 7.32 -15.27 -2.68
N CYS A 40 7.29 -13.94 -2.63
CA CYS A 40 7.51 -13.10 -3.81
C CYS A 40 8.89 -13.31 -4.42
N PHE A 41 9.89 -13.82 -3.69
CA PHE A 41 11.24 -14.05 -4.21
C PHE A 41 11.43 -15.42 -4.88
N ASP A 42 10.45 -16.31 -4.77
CA ASP A 42 10.44 -17.60 -5.46
C ASP A 42 9.60 -17.51 -6.75
N PRO A 43 10.22 -17.57 -7.96
CA PRO A 43 9.49 -17.47 -9.21
C PRO A 43 8.54 -18.65 -9.45
N GLU A 44 8.73 -19.80 -8.81
CA GLU A 44 7.87 -20.98 -8.96
C GLU A 44 6.71 -20.97 -7.96
N ASN A 45 6.74 -20.11 -6.94
CA ASN A 45 5.70 -20.02 -5.93
C ASN A 45 4.47 -19.25 -6.44
N LYS A 46 3.34 -19.96 -6.59
CA LYS A 46 2.09 -19.38 -7.10
C LYS A 46 1.53 -18.25 -6.23
N GLU A 47 1.59 -18.37 -4.90
CA GLU A 47 1.09 -17.33 -3.99
C GLU A 47 1.97 -16.09 -4.05
N GLY A 48 3.29 -16.28 -4.10
CA GLY A 48 4.26 -15.20 -4.30
C GLY A 48 4.05 -14.44 -5.60
N GLN A 49 3.75 -15.14 -6.69
CA GLN A 49 3.41 -14.50 -7.97
C GLN A 49 2.14 -13.64 -7.85
N LEU A 50 1.08 -14.15 -7.20
CA LEU A 50 -0.17 -13.41 -7.01
C LEU A 50 0.01 -12.20 -6.07
N LEU A 51 0.81 -12.32 -5.02
CA LEU A 51 1.11 -11.22 -4.11
C LEU A 51 1.91 -10.13 -4.82
N LEU A 52 2.89 -10.51 -5.66
CA LEU A 52 3.63 -9.55 -6.46
C LEU A 52 2.73 -8.81 -7.48
N ASP A 53 1.79 -9.52 -8.11
CA ASP A 53 0.77 -8.90 -8.97
C ASP A 53 -0.10 -7.90 -8.19
N PHE A 54 -0.48 -8.23 -6.95
CA PHE A 54 -1.25 -7.35 -6.07
C PHE A 54 -0.47 -6.07 -5.73
N LEU A 55 0.79 -6.20 -5.30
CA LEU A 55 1.66 -5.08 -4.95
C LEU A 55 1.91 -4.14 -6.14
N MET A 56 2.07 -4.71 -7.34
CA MET A 56 2.37 -3.93 -8.55
C MET A 56 1.12 -3.44 -9.27
N HIS A 57 -0.07 -3.85 -8.85
CA HIS A 57 -1.33 -3.58 -9.55
C HIS A 57 -1.30 -3.98 -11.04
N VAL A 58 -0.53 -5.02 -11.38
CA VAL A 58 -0.36 -5.54 -12.74
C VAL A 58 -0.53 -7.05 -12.72
N SER A 59 -1.47 -7.57 -13.51
CA SER A 59 -1.67 -9.01 -13.62
C SER A 59 -0.53 -9.69 -14.37
N GLN A 60 -0.08 -10.83 -13.85
CA GLN A 60 1.03 -11.62 -14.35
C GLN A 60 2.30 -10.78 -14.54
N PHE A 61 2.62 -9.91 -13.58
CA PHE A 61 3.67 -8.90 -13.65
C PHE A 61 5.01 -9.49 -14.12
N ARG A 62 5.42 -10.63 -13.54
CA ARG A 62 6.67 -11.33 -13.94
C ARG A 62 6.73 -11.73 -15.41
N LYS A 63 5.58 -11.96 -16.05
CA LYS A 63 5.48 -12.40 -17.44
C LYS A 63 5.30 -11.23 -18.42
N THR A 64 4.69 -10.15 -17.95
CA THR A 64 4.28 -9.02 -18.80
C THR A 64 5.24 -7.85 -18.73
N ALA A 65 5.95 -7.68 -17.62
CA ALA A 65 6.95 -6.63 -17.45
C ALA A 65 8.33 -7.03 -18.02
N PRO A 66 9.14 -6.05 -18.47
CA PRO A 66 10.54 -6.27 -18.79
C PRO A 66 11.31 -6.91 -17.63
N SER A 67 12.20 -7.86 -17.91
CA SER A 67 12.93 -8.62 -16.88
C SER A 67 13.78 -7.74 -15.96
N ASP A 68 14.36 -6.66 -16.49
CA ASP A 68 15.10 -5.66 -15.74
C ASP A 68 14.20 -4.90 -14.75
N LEU A 69 12.97 -4.57 -15.16
CA LEU A 69 11.99 -3.96 -14.26
C LEU A 69 11.56 -4.93 -13.15
N VAL A 70 11.32 -6.20 -13.48
CA VAL A 70 10.97 -7.24 -12.48
C VAL A 70 12.07 -7.36 -11.43
N ASN A 71 13.34 -7.40 -11.86
CA ASN A 71 14.47 -7.47 -10.95
C ASN A 71 14.58 -6.22 -10.08
N ALA A 72 14.47 -5.04 -10.67
CA ALA A 72 14.51 -3.77 -9.93
C ALA A 72 13.41 -3.67 -8.86
N VAL A 73 12.20 -4.14 -9.18
CA VAL A 73 11.10 -4.20 -8.21
C VAL A 73 11.42 -5.14 -7.05
N LEU A 74 11.91 -6.36 -7.34
CA LEU A 74 12.23 -7.34 -6.30
C LEU A 74 13.37 -6.86 -5.40
N ASP A 75 14.40 -6.26 -6.00
CA ASP A 75 15.51 -5.65 -5.25
C ASP A 75 15.00 -4.49 -4.38
N GLY A 76 14.08 -3.68 -4.90
CA GLY A 76 13.45 -2.58 -4.19
C GLY A 76 12.64 -3.05 -2.98
N ILE A 77 11.63 -3.92 -3.19
CA ILE A 77 10.77 -4.39 -2.09
C ILE A 77 11.53 -5.24 -1.07
N GLY A 78 12.64 -5.88 -1.48
CA GLY A 78 13.54 -6.63 -0.60
C GLY A 78 14.61 -5.77 0.09
N SER A 79 14.66 -4.47 -0.19
CA SER A 79 15.64 -3.56 0.41
C SER A 79 15.25 -3.18 1.84
N PRO A 80 16.21 -2.75 2.68
CA PRO A 80 15.94 -2.24 4.02
C PRO A 80 15.02 -1.01 4.07
N ASP A 81 14.81 -0.33 2.95
CA ASP A 81 13.92 0.83 2.87
C ASP A 81 12.44 0.42 2.88
N PHE A 82 12.13 -0.83 2.49
CA PHE A 82 10.76 -1.33 2.34
C PHE A 82 10.45 -2.55 3.19
N SER A 83 11.46 -3.39 3.49
CA SER A 83 11.25 -4.61 4.25
C SER A 83 12.36 -4.92 5.24
N THR A 84 12.02 -5.76 6.21
CA THR A 84 12.95 -6.32 7.19
C THR A 84 13.04 -7.83 7.01
N LYS A 85 14.23 -8.39 7.23
CA LYS A 85 14.44 -9.84 7.25
C LYS A 85 14.45 -10.34 8.70
N GLU A 86 13.48 -11.17 9.05
CA GLU A 86 13.32 -11.73 10.39
C GLU A 86 12.82 -13.17 10.31
N ASP A 87 13.40 -14.07 11.11
CA ASP A 87 13.02 -15.49 11.16
C ASP A 87 12.91 -16.20 9.79
N GLY A 88 13.80 -15.84 8.86
CA GLY A 88 13.83 -16.39 7.50
C GLY A 88 12.75 -15.82 6.57
N LYS A 89 12.00 -14.82 7.02
CA LYS A 89 10.95 -14.13 6.26
C LYS A 89 11.41 -12.75 5.81
N VAL A 90 10.76 -12.23 4.78
CA VAL A 90 10.90 -10.85 4.31
C VAL A 90 9.57 -10.14 4.56
N ILE A 91 9.56 -9.19 5.48
CA ILE A 91 8.35 -8.55 6.01
C ILE A 91 8.32 -7.08 5.64
N VAL A 92 7.25 -6.66 4.95
CA VAL A 92 6.93 -5.25 4.74
C VAL A 92 6.08 -4.76 5.90
N TYR A 93 6.55 -3.71 6.58
CA TYR A 93 5.85 -3.06 7.67
C TYR A 93 5.18 -1.78 7.16
N GLY A 94 3.88 -1.85 6.94
CA GLY A 94 3.02 -0.72 6.63
C GLY A 94 2.16 -0.32 7.82
N THR A 95 1.32 0.69 7.58
CA THR A 95 0.26 1.07 8.51
C THR A 95 -1.01 1.37 7.74
N ALA A 96 -2.14 0.99 8.32
CA ALA A 96 -3.46 1.38 7.86
C ALA A 96 -4.07 2.37 8.86
N ASP A 97 -4.68 3.45 8.37
CA ASP A 97 -5.45 4.36 9.21
C ASP A 97 -6.94 4.05 9.12
N THR A 98 -7.57 3.86 10.26
CA THR A 98 -9.04 3.93 10.39
C THR A 98 -9.41 5.37 10.72
N ILE A 99 -10.19 6.01 9.85
CA ILE A 99 -10.68 7.38 10.04
C ILE A 99 -12.18 7.33 10.37
N VAL A 100 -12.54 7.79 11.58
CA VAL A 100 -13.93 7.85 12.06
C VAL A 100 -14.41 9.30 11.97
N ILE A 101 -15.36 9.57 11.07
CA ILE A 101 -15.93 10.90 10.88
C ILE A 101 -17.16 11.06 11.77
N LYS A 102 -17.22 12.14 12.55
CA LYS A 102 -18.38 12.42 13.40
C LYS A 102 -19.49 13.06 12.59
N LYS A 103 -20.72 12.58 12.76
CA LYS A 103 -21.90 13.19 12.15
C LYS A 103 -22.11 14.60 12.73
N PHE A 104 -22.13 15.60 11.86
CA PHE A 104 -22.53 16.96 12.22
C PHE A 104 -23.97 16.97 12.74
N SER A 105 -24.16 17.44 13.97
CA SER A 105 -25.46 17.51 14.66
C SER A 105 -25.88 18.96 14.93
N GLY A 106 -25.56 19.87 14.01
CA GLY A 106 -26.08 21.24 14.05
C GLY A 106 -27.52 21.26 13.53
N ASN A 107 -28.42 21.89 14.28
CA ASN A 107 -29.78 22.18 13.81
C ASN A 107 -29.69 22.98 12.50
N VAL A 108 -30.18 22.40 11.40
CA VAL A 108 -30.46 23.18 10.18
C VAL A 108 -31.58 24.14 10.56
N GLN A 109 -31.25 25.39 10.86
CA GLN A 109 -32.26 26.44 10.91
C GLN A 109 -32.82 26.57 9.49
N LYS A 110 -34.08 26.14 9.33
CA LYS A 110 -34.90 26.40 8.15
C LYS A 110 -35.27 27.87 8.08
#